data_AF-A0A7R9R4P9-F1
#
_entry.id   AF-A0A7R9R4P9-F1
#
_cell.length_a   1.000
_cell.length_b   1.000
_cell.length_c   1.000
_cell.angle_alpha   90.00
_cell.angle_beta   90.00
_cell.angle_gamma   90.00
#
_symmetry.space_group_name_H-M   'P 1'
#
loop_
_entity.id
_entity.type
_entity.pdbx_description
1 polymer ?
#
loop_
_entity_poly.entity_id
_entity_poly.type
_entity_poly.pdbx_seq_one_letter_code
_entity_poly.pdbx_strand_id
1 'polypeptide(L)'
;MIKTVLGELMPAPLTGMEIIMVSPSYARHHAPVPHCNLIEGLREGWCQGELSCFGAWCRLDDLTDERDGTSHHRGSMILPSSCSVASKHCVREYKLKMIEKLKIPIVVTAYPELEVESSNITYVSGLSRMLMSFKKGDEKARLKRVMDAVLETAERLKSELEDDPPVLPPIYLKRVIEGEVGDLETCIAPFPVTLKSDGVRVKLPYERFAKDIMDIELVEGKTIGDVADVTPSIDNEILVKIHRESAPGSIVWG
;
A
#
# COMPACT_ATOMS: atom_id res chain seq x y z
N MET A 1 -25.28 -11.81 -31.57
CA MET A 1 -26.08 -11.85 -30.32
C MET A 1 -25.31 -11.13 -29.24
N ILE A 2 -25.74 -9.94 -28.84
CA ILE A 2 -25.18 -9.25 -27.67
C ILE A 2 -25.87 -9.88 -26.46
N LYS A 3 -25.12 -10.65 -25.67
CA LYS A 3 -25.61 -11.22 -24.41
C LYS A 3 -25.64 -10.06 -23.41
N THR A 4 -26.84 -9.57 -23.08
CA THR A 4 -27.01 -8.56 -22.05
C THR A 4 -26.68 -9.20 -20.70
N VAL A 5 -25.53 -8.85 -20.13
CA VAL A 5 -25.12 -9.30 -18.80
C VAL A 5 -25.74 -8.34 -17.79
N LEU A 6 -26.65 -8.85 -16.95
CA LEU A 6 -27.28 -8.09 -15.86
C LEU A 6 -26.34 -8.13 -14.65
N GLY A 7 -25.38 -7.21 -14.60
CA GLY A 7 -24.48 -7.02 -13.46
C GLY A 7 -24.58 -5.61 -12.89
N GLU A 8 -24.46 -5.47 -11.58
CA GLU A 8 -24.33 -4.17 -10.92
C GLU A 8 -22.86 -3.72 -10.95
N LEU A 9 -22.61 -2.50 -11.42
CA LEU A 9 -21.28 -1.88 -11.37
C LEU A 9 -21.07 -1.34 -9.96
N MET A 10 -20.07 -1.87 -9.26
CA MET A 10 -19.65 -1.38 -7.95
C MET A 10 -18.31 -0.64 -8.08
N PRO A 11 -18.16 0.52 -7.43
CA PRO A 11 -16.88 1.22 -7.39
C PRO A 11 -15.85 0.42 -6.59
N ALA A 12 -14.61 0.39 -7.08
CA ALA A 12 -13.48 -0.29 -6.44
C ALA A 12 -12.39 0.73 -6.06
N PRO A 13 -12.59 1.49 -4.97
CA PRO A 13 -11.81 2.68 -4.65
C PRO A 13 -10.37 2.39 -4.23
N LEU A 14 -10.03 1.18 -3.77
CA LEU A 14 -8.66 0.83 -3.36
C LEU A 14 -7.91 0.01 -4.42
N THR A 15 -8.44 -0.07 -5.64
CA THR A 15 -7.77 -0.78 -6.75
C THR A 15 -6.39 -0.17 -7.02
N GLY A 16 -5.38 -1.03 -7.13
CA GLY A 16 -3.99 -0.60 -7.37
C GLY A 16 -3.29 -0.05 -6.13
N MET A 17 -3.90 -0.14 -4.95
CA MET A 17 -3.25 0.22 -3.70
C MET A 17 -2.76 -1.02 -2.97
N GLU A 18 -1.53 -0.94 -2.48
CA GLU A 18 -1.01 -1.87 -1.47
C GLU A 18 -1.16 -1.19 -0.10
N ILE A 19 -1.88 -1.84 0.82
CA ILE A 19 -2.03 -1.31 2.18
C ILE A 19 -1.34 -2.27 3.12
N ILE A 20 -0.43 -1.74 3.95
CA ILE A 20 0.26 -2.52 4.96
C ILE A 20 -0.36 -2.20 6.31
N MET A 21 -0.92 -3.23 6.92
CA MET A 21 -1.31 -3.13 8.31
C MET A 21 -0.10 -3.46 9.18
N VAL A 22 0.30 -2.51 10.03
CA VAL A 22 1.44 -2.67 10.94
C VAL A 22 0.93 -2.92 12.36
N SER A 23 1.28 -4.07 12.91
CA SER A 23 1.06 -4.35 14.33
C SER A 23 2.37 -4.55 15.10
N PRO A 24 2.40 -4.22 16.40
CA PRO A 24 3.58 -4.35 17.25
C PRO A 24 3.76 -5.77 17.80
N SER A 25 2.76 -6.65 17.64
CA SER A 25 2.79 -8.03 18.12
C SER A 25 1.53 -8.81 17.69
N TYR A 26 1.73 -10.06 17.28
CA TYR A 26 0.65 -11.05 17.10
C TYR A 26 0.23 -11.77 18.38
N ALA A 27 0.93 -11.58 19.50
CA ALA A 27 0.60 -12.30 20.72
C ALA A 27 -0.83 -11.92 21.18
N ARG A 28 -1.66 -12.90 21.53
CA ARG A 28 -3.09 -12.67 21.90
C ARG A 28 -3.28 -11.61 22.99
N HIS A 29 -2.30 -11.45 23.88
CA HIS A 29 -2.30 -10.45 24.96
C HIS A 29 -1.87 -9.04 24.51
N HIS A 30 -1.30 -8.94 23.31
CA HIS A 30 -0.71 -7.74 22.72
C HIS A 30 -1.26 -7.40 21.34
N ALA A 31 -2.25 -8.14 20.82
CA ALA A 31 -3.01 -7.84 19.61
C ALA A 31 -4.22 -6.98 20.01
N PRO A 32 -4.09 -5.65 20.01
CA PRO A 32 -5.09 -4.77 20.58
C PRO A 32 -6.38 -4.65 19.76
N VAL A 33 -6.41 -5.09 18.50
CA VAL A 33 -7.54 -4.85 17.59
C VAL A 33 -7.70 -6.10 16.71
N PRO A 34 -8.93 -6.51 16.33
CA PRO A 34 -9.11 -7.64 15.43
C PRO A 34 -8.60 -7.32 14.01
N HIS A 35 -7.32 -7.62 13.75
CA HIS A 35 -6.64 -7.40 12.47
C HIS A 35 -7.38 -7.99 11.28
N CYS A 36 -7.89 -9.22 11.41
CA CYS A 36 -8.59 -9.89 10.33
C CYS A 36 -9.84 -9.14 9.88
N ASN A 37 -10.56 -8.46 10.78
CA ASN A 37 -11.71 -7.66 10.39
C ASN A 37 -11.31 -6.38 9.65
N LEU A 38 -10.18 -5.77 10.00
CA LEU A 38 -9.67 -4.60 9.27
C LEU A 38 -9.23 -5.01 7.86
N ILE A 39 -8.50 -6.12 7.74
CA ILE A 39 -8.11 -6.69 6.44
C ILE A 39 -9.32 -7.07 5.60
N GLU A 40 -10.34 -7.66 6.21
CA GLU A 40 -11.58 -7.98 5.50
C GLU A 40 -12.26 -6.70 4.98
N GLY A 41 -12.33 -5.64 5.80
CA GLY A 41 -12.84 -4.34 5.35
C GLY A 41 -12.03 -3.74 4.20
N LEU A 42 -10.70 -3.90 4.20
CA LEU A 42 -9.85 -3.49 3.09
C LEU A 42 -10.09 -4.34 1.82
N ARG A 43 -10.34 -5.64 1.97
CA ARG A 43 -10.66 -6.56 0.86
C ARG A 43 -12.02 -6.25 0.25
N GLU A 44 -13.02 -5.87 1.06
CA GLU A 44 -14.32 -5.37 0.57
C GLU A 44 -14.14 -4.10 -0.28
N GLY A 45 -13.14 -3.26 0.04
CA GLY A 45 -12.74 -2.10 -0.75
C GLY A 45 -11.87 -2.41 -1.98
N TRP A 46 -11.62 -3.69 -2.28
CA TRP A 46 -10.79 -4.20 -3.39
C TRP A 46 -9.30 -3.89 -3.29
N CYS A 47 -8.79 -3.72 -2.06
CA CYS A 47 -7.36 -3.53 -1.83
C CYS A 47 -6.60 -4.85 -1.75
N GLN A 48 -5.34 -4.86 -2.20
CA GLN A 48 -4.38 -5.87 -1.76
C GLN A 48 -3.81 -5.48 -0.40
N GLY A 49 -4.37 -6.07 0.66
CA GLY A 49 -3.90 -5.86 2.03
C GLY A 49 -2.81 -6.88 2.40
N GLU A 50 -1.66 -6.37 2.85
CA GLU A 50 -0.60 -7.18 3.47
C GLU A 50 -0.62 -6.94 4.98
N LEU A 51 -0.55 -8.02 5.76
CA LEU A 51 -0.45 -7.93 7.22
C LEU A 51 0.99 -8.20 7.62
N SER A 52 1.70 -7.16 8.05
CA SER A 52 3.02 -7.30 8.63
C SER A 52 2.93 -7.07 10.14
N CYS A 53 3.49 -8.00 10.90
CA CYS A 53 3.65 -7.81 12.34
C CYS A 53 5.11 -7.87 12.69
N PHE A 54 5.55 -6.78 13.28
CA PHE A 54 6.87 -6.69 13.85
C PHE A 54 6.74 -7.21 15.27
N GLY A 55 7.18 -8.45 15.52
CA GLY A 55 7.29 -8.98 16.88
C GLY A 55 8.04 -7.99 17.77
N ALA A 56 7.54 -7.79 18.99
CA ALA A 56 8.13 -7.02 20.08
C ALA A 56 9.22 -6.01 19.66
N TRP A 57 8.80 -4.84 19.17
CA TRP A 57 9.72 -3.69 19.04
C TRP A 57 11.03 -4.01 18.28
N CYS A 58 10.96 -4.78 17.19
CA CYS A 58 12.01 -4.72 16.19
C CYS A 58 11.97 -3.33 15.56
N ARG A 59 12.87 -2.47 16.06
CA ARG A 59 13.35 -1.18 15.58
C ARG A 59 12.45 -0.46 14.58
N LEU A 60 11.60 0.40 15.12
CA LEU A 60 11.13 1.58 14.37
C LEU A 60 12.31 2.47 13.90
N ASP A 61 13.52 2.27 14.43
CA ASP A 61 14.74 2.85 13.88
C ASP A 61 15.05 2.35 12.45
N ASP A 62 14.64 1.12 12.09
CA ASP A 62 14.75 0.62 10.72
C ASP A 62 13.76 1.36 9.79
N LEU A 63 12.60 1.79 10.30
CA LEU A 63 11.70 2.70 9.57
C LEU A 63 12.23 4.14 9.44
N THR A 64 13.18 4.56 10.28
CA THR A 64 13.77 5.91 10.19
C THR A 64 14.90 6.03 9.17
N ASP A 65 15.52 4.91 8.79
CA ASP A 65 16.37 4.91 7.62
C ASP A 65 15.44 5.00 6.40
N GLU A 66 15.65 5.97 5.51
CA GLU A 66 14.91 6.10 4.23
C GLU A 66 15.03 4.85 3.32
N ARG A 67 15.70 3.80 3.80
CA ARG A 67 16.03 2.54 3.14
C ARG A 67 15.02 1.41 3.35
N ASP A 68 14.26 1.35 4.46
CA ASP A 68 13.42 0.15 4.74
C ASP A 68 11.89 0.39 4.68
N GLY A 69 11.37 1.55 5.10
CA GLY A 69 9.92 1.81 4.95
C GLY A 69 9.49 2.17 3.52
N THR A 70 10.41 2.79 2.79
CA THR A 70 10.20 3.39 1.47
C THR A 70 10.57 2.47 0.31
N SER A 71 11.39 1.45 0.53
CA SER A 71 11.85 0.54 -0.52
C SER A 71 10.81 -0.53 -0.82
N HIS A 72 10.29 -1.22 0.19
CA HIS A 72 9.33 -2.31 0.02
C HIS A 72 8.04 -1.90 -0.68
N HIS A 73 7.55 -0.70 -0.37
CA HIS A 73 6.18 -0.31 -0.66
C HIS A 73 6.02 1.17 -1.00
N ARG A 74 6.78 1.67 -1.99
CA ARG A 74 6.44 2.95 -2.64
C ARG A 74 4.96 2.91 -3.10
N GLY A 75 4.18 3.91 -2.70
CA GLY A 75 2.75 4.00 -2.98
C GLY A 75 1.81 3.27 -2.01
N SER A 76 2.33 2.75 -0.89
CA SER A 76 1.50 2.08 0.11
C SER A 76 1.05 2.97 1.25
N MET A 77 -0.06 2.59 1.87
CA MET A 77 -0.60 3.24 3.05
C MET A 77 -0.37 2.35 4.28
N ILE A 78 0.17 2.93 5.35
CA ILE A 78 0.43 2.20 6.60
C ILE A 78 -0.71 2.42 7.59
N LEU A 79 -1.24 1.33 8.17
CA LEU A 79 -2.23 1.35 9.25
C LEU A 79 -1.62 0.77 10.54
N PRO A 80 -1.04 1.59 11.44
CA PRO A 80 -0.59 1.12 12.74
C PRO A 80 -1.80 0.88 13.65
N SER A 81 -1.89 -0.32 14.20
CA SER A 81 -3.06 -0.77 14.96
C SER A 81 -2.91 -0.72 16.49
N SER A 82 -1.83 -0.13 17.03
CA SER A 82 -1.45 -0.33 18.44
C SER A 82 -1.21 0.91 19.29
N CYS A 83 -1.85 2.02 18.96
CA CYS A 83 -1.84 3.21 19.80
C CYS A 83 -3.00 3.24 20.81
N SER A 84 -3.62 2.10 21.09
CA SER A 84 -4.88 1.96 21.82
C SER A 84 -4.76 1.99 23.35
N VAL A 85 -3.55 2.00 23.92
CA VAL A 85 -3.30 2.14 25.39
C VAL A 85 -2.29 3.24 25.70
N ALA A 86 -1.91 4.04 24.70
CA ALA A 86 -0.94 5.11 24.91
C ALA A 86 -1.65 6.38 25.42
N SER A 87 -1.09 7.03 26.44
CA SER A 87 -1.54 8.36 26.86
C SER A 87 -1.35 9.37 25.71
N LYS A 88 -2.07 10.50 25.75
CA LYS A 88 -1.88 11.61 24.79
C LYS A 88 -0.40 11.96 24.59
N HIS A 89 0.33 12.01 25.70
CA HIS A 89 1.77 12.27 25.72
C HIS A 89 2.58 11.17 25.00
N CYS A 90 2.30 9.89 25.27
CA CYS A 90 3.00 8.80 24.61
C CYS A 90 2.78 8.77 23.09
N VAL A 91 1.56 9.04 22.63
CA VAL A 91 1.25 9.08 21.20
C VAL A 91 1.96 10.25 20.52
N ARG A 92 1.86 11.46 21.09
CA ARG A 92 2.44 12.68 20.50
C ARG A 92 3.96 12.69 20.52
N GLU A 93 4.57 12.38 21.66
CA GLU A 93 6.02 12.58 21.84
C GLU A 93 6.88 11.46 21.27
N TYR A 94 6.34 10.25 21.14
CA TYR A 94 7.11 9.09 20.70
C TYR A 94 6.58 8.51 19.40
N LYS A 95 5.29 8.16 19.36
CA LYS A 95 4.76 7.37 18.24
C LYS A 95 4.57 8.20 16.97
N LEU A 96 4.01 9.40 17.06
CA LEU A 96 3.82 10.29 15.91
C LEU A 96 5.17 10.76 15.36
N LYS A 97 6.09 11.22 16.22
CA LYS A 97 7.44 11.66 15.77
C LYS A 97 8.25 10.59 15.03
N MET A 98 8.02 9.30 15.34
CA MET A 98 8.67 8.20 14.63
C MET A 98 8.18 8.07 13.19
N ILE A 99 6.87 8.26 12.96
CA ILE A 99 6.24 8.07 11.66
C ILE A 99 6.12 9.36 10.84
N GLU A 100 6.18 10.54 11.48
CA GLU A 100 6.13 11.86 10.82
C GLU A 100 7.22 12.03 9.77
N LYS A 101 8.37 11.37 9.95
CA LYS A 101 9.50 11.41 9.02
C LYS A 101 9.26 10.64 7.72
N LEU A 102 8.27 9.74 7.70
CA LEU A 102 7.99 8.89 6.55
C LEU A 102 7.26 9.69 5.46
N LYS A 103 7.71 9.60 4.21
CA LYS A 103 7.07 10.30 3.07
C LYS A 103 5.81 9.60 2.56
N ILE A 104 5.51 8.42 3.05
CA ILE A 104 4.34 7.63 2.67
C ILE A 104 3.11 8.06 3.47
N PRO A 105 1.90 7.92 2.91
CA PRO A 105 0.64 8.19 3.59
C PRO A 105 0.39 7.17 4.71
N ILE A 106 -0.05 7.64 5.89
CA ILE A 106 -0.23 6.80 7.08
C ILE A 106 -1.58 7.10 7.71
N VAL A 107 -2.40 6.08 7.95
CA VAL A 107 -3.66 6.20 8.68
C VAL A 107 -3.46 5.68 10.09
N VAL A 108 -3.31 6.56 11.08
CA VAL A 108 -3.02 6.18 12.46
C VAL A 108 -4.30 5.95 13.25
N THR A 109 -4.42 4.80 13.91
CA THR A 109 -5.55 4.51 14.79
C THR A 109 -5.14 4.50 16.26
N ALA A 110 -5.83 5.27 17.08
CA ALA A 110 -5.49 5.41 18.50
C ALA A 110 -6.73 5.75 19.35
N TYR A 111 -6.60 5.58 20.67
CA TYR A 111 -7.68 5.92 21.59
C TYR A 111 -7.83 7.44 21.85
N PRO A 112 -6.77 8.18 22.23
CA PRO A 112 -6.93 9.58 22.60
C PRO A 112 -7.37 10.45 21.42
N GLU A 113 -8.14 11.50 21.72
CA GLU A 113 -8.36 12.59 20.77
C GLU A 113 -7.14 13.51 20.72
N LEU A 114 -6.57 13.62 19.53
CA LEU A 114 -5.41 14.44 19.20
C LEU A 114 -5.62 15.09 17.83
N GLU A 115 -5.20 16.34 17.71
CA GLU A 115 -5.04 17.02 16.43
C GLU A 115 -3.61 16.77 15.95
N VAL A 116 -3.48 16.32 14.70
CA VAL A 116 -2.21 16.02 14.04
C VAL A 116 -2.13 16.89 12.80
N GLU A 117 -1.13 17.75 12.72
CA GLU A 117 -0.97 18.74 11.63
C GLU A 117 -0.14 18.22 10.45
N SER A 118 0.27 16.95 10.47
CA SER A 118 1.15 16.36 9.47
C SER A 118 0.37 15.94 8.22
N SER A 119 0.76 16.44 7.04
CA SER A 119 0.08 16.19 5.75
C SER A 119 0.08 14.73 5.31
N ASN A 120 1.03 13.93 5.80
CA ASN A 120 1.15 12.49 5.53
C ASN A 120 0.34 11.62 6.50
N ILE A 121 -0.21 12.17 7.59
CA ILE A 121 -0.87 11.38 8.64
C ILE A 121 -2.36 11.72 8.72
N THR A 122 -3.19 10.72 8.48
CA THR A 122 -4.64 10.77 8.78
C THR A 122 -4.87 10.10 10.12
N TYR A 123 -5.31 10.86 11.13
CA TYR A 123 -5.48 10.33 12.50
C TYR A 123 -6.93 9.99 12.83
N VAL A 124 -7.18 8.76 13.27
CA VAL A 124 -8.50 8.28 13.69
C VAL A 124 -8.49 7.99 15.20
N SER A 125 -9.25 8.78 15.95
CA SER A 125 -9.39 8.65 17.42
C SER A 125 -10.48 7.66 17.84
N GLY A 126 -10.51 7.32 19.14
CA GLY A 126 -11.57 6.50 19.75
C GLY A 126 -11.43 4.98 19.54
N LEU A 127 -10.26 4.51 19.09
CA LEU A 127 -9.94 3.09 18.94
C LEU A 127 -9.06 2.61 20.11
N SER A 128 -9.68 1.92 21.07
CA SER A 128 -9.00 1.26 22.19
C SER A 128 -8.76 -0.23 21.91
N ARG A 129 -8.23 -0.95 22.91
CA ARG A 129 -8.11 -2.41 22.84
C ARG A 129 -9.48 -3.05 22.69
N MET A 130 -9.69 -3.78 21.60
CA MET A 130 -10.86 -4.60 21.31
C MET A 130 -10.45 -6.06 21.25
N LEU A 131 -10.93 -6.84 22.21
CA LEU A 131 -10.70 -8.28 22.26
C LEU A 131 -11.68 -9.07 21.38
N MET A 132 -12.76 -8.43 20.91
CA MET A 132 -13.79 -9.07 20.10
C MET A 132 -13.85 -8.50 18.68
N SER A 133 -14.33 -9.33 17.75
CA SER A 133 -14.55 -8.99 16.34
C SER A 133 -15.60 -7.87 16.20
N PHE A 134 -15.44 -6.97 15.23
CA PHE A 134 -16.37 -5.85 14.94
C PHE A 134 -17.73 -6.37 14.47
N LYS A 135 -18.58 -6.85 15.39
CA LYS A 135 -19.84 -7.53 15.04
C LYS A 135 -21.07 -6.71 15.41
N LYS A 136 -20.99 -5.80 16.39
CA LYS A 136 -22.17 -5.10 16.92
C LYS A 136 -22.05 -3.57 16.94
N GLY A 137 -23.09 -2.90 16.43
CA GLY A 137 -23.39 -1.47 16.63
C GLY A 137 -22.19 -0.53 16.54
N ASP A 138 -21.77 0.00 17.69
CA ASP A 138 -20.68 0.98 17.83
C ASP A 138 -19.32 0.46 17.30
N GLU A 139 -19.08 -0.85 17.34
CA GLU A 139 -17.88 -1.46 16.77
C GLU A 139 -17.87 -1.34 15.25
N LYS A 140 -18.99 -1.61 14.58
CA LYS A 140 -19.09 -1.44 13.12
C LYS A 140 -18.91 0.02 12.71
N ALA A 141 -19.45 0.96 13.48
CA ALA A 141 -19.26 2.38 13.23
C ALA A 141 -17.78 2.78 13.35
N ARG A 142 -17.05 2.24 14.34
CA ARG A 142 -15.61 2.46 14.50
C ARG A 142 -14.80 1.88 13.34
N LEU A 143 -15.10 0.66 12.89
CA LEU A 143 -14.48 0.06 11.71
C LEU A 143 -14.73 0.94 10.48
N LYS A 144 -15.97 1.39 10.28
CA LYS A 144 -16.33 2.29 9.18
C LYS A 144 -15.52 3.57 9.21
N ARG A 145 -15.31 4.20 10.38
CA ARG A 145 -14.46 5.41 10.48
C ARG A 145 -13.02 5.17 10.04
N VAL A 146 -12.44 4.01 10.37
CA VAL A 146 -11.11 3.65 9.88
C VAL A 146 -11.13 3.49 8.37
N MET A 147 -12.11 2.74 7.83
CA MET A 147 -12.22 2.54 6.39
C MET A 147 -12.47 3.85 5.62
N ASP A 148 -13.30 4.74 6.15
CA ASP A 148 -13.56 6.06 5.56
C ASP A 148 -12.26 6.89 5.50
N ALA A 149 -11.45 6.89 6.58
CA ALA A 149 -10.16 7.57 6.61
C ALA A 149 -9.12 6.96 5.63
N VAL A 150 -9.15 5.65 5.46
CA VAL A 150 -8.36 4.95 4.44
C VAL A 150 -8.79 5.38 3.04
N LEU A 151 -10.09 5.42 2.77
CA LEU A 151 -10.65 5.82 1.49
C LEU A 151 -10.33 7.28 1.16
N GLU A 152 -10.44 8.18 2.12
CA GLU A 152 -10.07 9.59 1.95
C GLU A 152 -8.58 9.76 1.63
N THR A 153 -7.73 9.02 2.34
CA THR A 153 -6.28 9.02 2.11
C THR A 153 -5.96 8.46 0.71
N ALA A 154 -6.64 7.38 0.32
CA ALA A 154 -6.55 6.79 -1.02
C ALA A 154 -6.97 7.78 -2.12
N GLU A 155 -8.08 8.46 -1.94
CA GLU A 155 -8.60 9.43 -2.92
C GLU A 155 -7.62 10.59 -3.12
N ARG A 156 -7.02 11.09 -2.04
CA ARG A 156 -6.00 12.15 -2.12
C ARG A 156 -4.78 11.70 -2.92
N LEU A 157 -4.31 10.47 -2.73
CA LEU A 157 -3.21 9.92 -3.53
C LEU A 157 -3.60 9.81 -5.00
N LYS A 158 -4.83 9.39 -5.29
CA LYS A 158 -5.32 9.32 -6.66
C LYS A 158 -5.40 10.70 -7.30
N SER A 159 -5.88 11.72 -6.60
CA SER A 159 -5.88 13.08 -7.13
C SER A 159 -4.47 13.59 -7.41
N GLU A 160 -3.50 13.29 -6.55
CA GLU A 160 -2.08 13.62 -6.81
C GLU A 160 -1.52 12.87 -8.04
N LEU A 161 -2.01 11.66 -8.32
CA LEU A 161 -1.67 10.91 -9.53
C LEU A 161 -2.37 11.45 -10.78
N GLU A 162 -3.60 11.95 -10.66
CA GLU A 162 -4.35 12.57 -11.76
C GLU A 162 -3.75 13.90 -12.19
N ASP A 163 -3.20 14.68 -11.25
CA ASP A 163 -2.53 15.96 -11.53
C ASP A 163 -1.24 15.79 -12.38
N ASP A 164 -0.58 14.63 -12.27
CA ASP A 164 0.68 14.31 -12.96
C ASP A 164 0.73 12.82 -13.30
N PRO A 165 -0.01 12.33 -14.31
CA PRO A 165 -0.17 10.90 -14.53
C PRO A 165 1.15 10.18 -14.90
N PRO A 166 1.22 8.84 -14.70
CA PRO A 166 2.33 8.05 -15.20
C PRO A 166 2.35 8.04 -16.72
N VAL A 167 3.54 8.05 -17.35
CA VAL A 167 3.70 8.08 -18.81
C VAL A 167 3.02 6.91 -19.53
N LEU A 168 2.78 5.80 -18.83
CA LEU A 168 2.01 4.67 -19.33
C LEU A 168 1.08 4.13 -18.24
N PRO A 169 -0.08 3.56 -18.60
CA PRO A 169 -0.99 2.96 -17.62
C PRO A 169 -0.35 1.76 -16.93
N PRO A 170 -0.30 1.68 -15.58
CA PRO A 170 0.29 0.55 -14.86
C PRO A 170 -0.32 -0.82 -15.23
N ILE A 171 -1.60 -0.84 -15.61
CA ILE A 171 -2.28 -2.05 -16.07
C ILE A 171 -1.72 -2.60 -17.38
N TYR A 172 -1.23 -1.72 -18.26
CA TYR A 172 -0.58 -2.12 -19.50
C TYR A 172 0.75 -2.83 -19.19
N LEU A 173 1.57 -2.23 -18.33
CA LEU A 173 2.83 -2.81 -17.87
C LEU A 173 2.64 -4.20 -17.25
N LYS A 174 1.64 -4.34 -16.38
CA LYS A 174 1.27 -5.63 -15.79
C LYS A 174 1.03 -6.69 -16.86
N ARG A 175 0.24 -6.37 -17.88
CA ARG A 175 -0.10 -7.32 -18.95
C ARG A 175 1.09 -7.71 -19.81
N VAL A 176 1.98 -6.76 -20.09
CA VAL A 176 3.21 -7.01 -20.85
C VAL A 176 4.11 -7.97 -20.08
N ILE A 177 4.36 -7.70 -18.79
CA ILE A 177 5.20 -8.56 -17.95
C ILE A 177 4.58 -9.95 -17.79
N GLU A 178 3.27 -10.04 -17.57
CA GLU A 178 2.57 -11.33 -17.48
C GLU A 178 2.59 -12.13 -18.81
N GLY A 179 2.75 -11.46 -19.96
CA GLY A 179 2.82 -12.10 -21.27
C GLY A 179 4.23 -12.57 -21.66
N GLU A 180 5.26 -11.80 -21.31
CA GLU A 180 6.65 -12.04 -21.74
C GLU A 180 7.45 -12.88 -20.72
N VAL A 181 7.15 -12.79 -19.42
CA VAL A 181 7.94 -13.45 -18.37
C VAL A 181 7.34 -14.82 -18.02
N GLY A 182 7.77 -15.85 -18.74
CA GLY A 182 7.31 -17.24 -18.54
C GLY A 182 7.56 -17.80 -17.13
N ASP A 183 8.63 -17.37 -16.43
CA ASP A 183 8.93 -17.83 -15.06
C ASP A 183 7.82 -17.50 -14.04
N LEU A 184 6.94 -16.54 -14.35
CA LEU A 184 5.78 -16.21 -13.51
C LEU A 184 4.81 -17.39 -13.34
N GLU A 185 4.73 -18.31 -14.31
CA GLU A 185 3.88 -19.51 -14.23
C GLU A 185 4.32 -20.46 -13.11
N THR A 186 5.61 -20.41 -12.74
CA THR A 186 6.20 -21.22 -11.68
C THR A 186 6.25 -20.50 -10.34
N CYS A 187 5.85 -19.23 -10.30
CA CYS A 187 5.83 -18.44 -9.07
C CYS A 187 4.72 -18.97 -8.14
N ILE A 188 5.10 -19.27 -6.90
CA ILE A 188 4.20 -19.82 -5.87
C ILE A 188 3.28 -18.72 -5.30
N ALA A 189 3.62 -17.45 -5.51
CA ALA A 189 2.83 -16.35 -4.99
C ALA A 189 1.46 -16.27 -5.70
N PRO A 190 0.36 -16.03 -4.95
CA PRO A 190 -1.00 -16.01 -5.53
C PRO A 190 -1.20 -14.88 -6.56
N PHE A 191 -0.40 -13.83 -6.48
CA PHE A 191 -0.36 -12.73 -7.43
C PHE A 191 1.11 -12.44 -7.78
N PRO A 192 1.69 -13.14 -8.78
CA PRO A 192 3.08 -12.98 -9.19
C PRO A 192 3.41 -11.56 -9.64
N VAL A 193 2.45 -10.89 -10.28
CA VAL A 193 2.53 -9.46 -10.62
C VAL A 193 1.39 -8.71 -9.93
N THR A 194 1.75 -7.81 -9.03
CA THR A 194 0.84 -6.96 -8.26
C THR A 194 0.77 -5.57 -8.88
N LEU A 195 -0.46 -5.11 -9.14
CA LEU A 195 -0.71 -3.78 -9.69
C LEU A 195 -0.54 -2.72 -8.60
N LYS A 196 0.22 -1.65 -8.90
CA LYS A 196 0.32 -0.44 -8.09
C LYS A 196 -0.28 0.75 -8.84
N SER A 197 -0.55 1.83 -8.12
CA SER A 197 -1.13 3.05 -8.67
C SER A 197 -0.17 3.79 -9.60
N ASP A 198 1.15 3.66 -9.38
CA ASP A 198 2.22 4.27 -10.17
C ASP A 198 3.16 3.23 -10.82
N GLY A 199 2.76 1.95 -10.89
CA GLY A 199 3.64 0.91 -11.41
C GLY A 199 3.19 -0.52 -11.10
N VAL A 200 4.15 -1.43 -10.94
CA VAL A 200 3.89 -2.83 -10.60
C VAL A 200 4.97 -3.39 -9.67
N ARG A 201 4.60 -4.42 -8.90
CA ARG A 201 5.52 -5.25 -8.12
C ARG A 201 5.52 -6.66 -8.70
N VAL A 202 6.70 -7.17 -9.03
CA VAL A 202 6.89 -8.51 -9.60
C VAL A 202 7.61 -9.37 -8.56
N LYS A 203 6.94 -10.43 -8.11
CA LYS A 203 7.40 -11.35 -7.06
C LYS A 203 8.36 -12.39 -7.60
N LEU A 204 9.39 -11.90 -8.29
CA LEU A 204 10.53 -12.66 -8.78
C LEU A 204 11.81 -12.03 -8.21
N PRO A 205 12.86 -12.83 -7.98
CA PRO A 205 14.15 -12.34 -7.47
C PRO A 205 14.77 -11.23 -8.35
N TYR A 206 14.98 -10.05 -7.79
CA TYR A 206 15.51 -8.87 -8.49
C TYR A 206 16.87 -9.16 -9.12
N GLU A 207 17.80 -9.74 -8.35
CA GLU A 207 19.14 -10.05 -8.83
C GLU A 207 19.17 -10.93 -10.09
N ARG A 208 18.14 -11.77 -10.27
CA ARG A 208 18.05 -12.69 -11.39
C ARG A 208 17.26 -12.13 -12.57
N PHE A 209 16.16 -11.44 -12.30
CA PHE A 209 15.16 -11.10 -13.33
C PHE A 209 15.06 -9.61 -13.63
N ALA A 210 15.71 -8.71 -12.87
CA ALA A 210 15.58 -7.27 -13.10
C ALA A 210 16.03 -6.85 -14.51
N LYS A 211 17.11 -7.44 -15.01
CA LYS A 211 17.61 -7.13 -16.36
C LYS A 211 16.62 -7.58 -17.44
N ASP A 212 16.16 -8.82 -17.34
CA ASP A 212 15.19 -9.36 -18.30
C ASP A 212 13.91 -8.52 -18.32
N ILE A 213 13.45 -8.05 -17.16
CA ILE A 213 12.30 -7.14 -17.06
C ILE A 213 12.60 -5.77 -17.67
N MET A 214 13.77 -5.18 -17.41
CA MET A 214 14.14 -3.89 -18.00
C MET A 214 14.19 -3.95 -19.53
N ASP A 215 14.66 -5.06 -20.09
CA ASP A 215 14.87 -5.27 -21.53
C ASP A 215 13.56 -5.61 -22.28
N ILE A 216 12.43 -5.78 -21.59
CA ILE A 216 11.14 -6.06 -22.25
C ILE A 216 10.73 -4.89 -23.14
N GLU A 217 10.51 -5.18 -24.42
CA GLU A 217 10.04 -4.20 -25.40
C GLU A 217 8.58 -3.83 -25.15
N LEU A 218 8.35 -2.52 -25.11
CA LEU A 218 7.06 -1.88 -25.18
C LEU A 218 6.81 -1.46 -26.65
N VAL A 219 5.68 -0.80 -26.90
CA VAL A 219 5.38 -0.30 -28.25
C VAL A 219 6.42 0.77 -28.65
N GLU A 220 6.66 0.90 -29.96
CA GLU A 220 7.59 1.90 -30.54
C GLU A 220 9.08 1.70 -30.23
N GLY A 221 9.48 0.48 -29.84
CA GLY A 221 10.90 0.13 -29.63
C GLY A 221 11.50 0.72 -28.36
N LYS A 222 10.67 1.16 -27.41
CA LYS A 222 11.09 1.52 -26.05
C LYS A 222 11.09 0.28 -25.17
N THR A 223 11.93 0.26 -24.15
CA THR A 223 11.96 -0.80 -23.15
C THR A 223 11.33 -0.35 -21.84
N ILE A 224 11.05 -1.28 -20.92
CA ILE A 224 10.59 -0.93 -19.56
C ILE A 224 11.62 -0.04 -18.85
N GLY A 225 12.92 -0.30 -19.05
CA GLY A 225 14.00 0.51 -18.46
C GLY A 225 14.03 1.97 -18.93
N ASP A 226 13.46 2.28 -20.10
CA ASP A 226 13.42 3.66 -20.62
C ASP A 226 12.32 4.51 -19.97
N VAL A 227 11.28 3.88 -19.40
CA VAL A 227 10.05 4.56 -18.96
C VAL A 227 9.72 4.32 -17.48
N ALA A 228 10.54 3.52 -16.79
CA ALA A 228 10.32 3.16 -15.41
C ALA A 228 11.64 2.91 -14.66
N ASP A 229 11.64 3.24 -13.38
CA ASP A 229 12.68 2.88 -12.45
C ASP A 229 12.45 1.45 -11.94
N VAL A 230 13.39 0.55 -12.23
CA VAL A 230 13.37 -0.83 -11.73
C VAL A 230 14.30 -0.93 -10.53
N THR A 231 13.74 -1.24 -9.36
CA THR A 231 14.47 -1.26 -8.08
C THR A 231 14.14 -2.51 -7.26
N PRO A 232 15.05 -2.98 -6.38
CA PRO A 232 14.76 -4.09 -5.48
C PRO A 232 13.89 -3.61 -4.31
N SER A 233 12.96 -4.47 -3.88
CA SER A 233 12.38 -4.44 -2.54
C SER A 233 13.32 -5.12 -1.53
N ILE A 234 13.06 -5.03 -0.22
CA ILE A 234 13.91 -5.69 0.80
C ILE A 234 13.75 -7.22 0.74
N ASP A 235 12.62 -7.73 0.22
CA ASP A 235 12.41 -9.17 0.01
C ASP A 235 13.09 -9.67 -1.27
N ASN A 236 13.93 -8.84 -1.89
CA ASN A 236 14.58 -9.10 -3.17
C ASN A 236 13.56 -9.32 -4.30
N GLU A 237 12.36 -8.77 -4.21
CA GLU A 237 11.40 -8.73 -5.32
C GLU A 237 11.59 -7.45 -6.16
N ILE A 238 11.03 -7.43 -7.36
CA ILE A 238 11.22 -6.34 -8.32
C ILE A 238 10.11 -5.31 -8.19
N LEU A 239 10.47 -4.05 -8.05
CA LEU A 239 9.56 -2.92 -8.08
C LEU A 239 9.82 -2.10 -9.34
N VAL A 240 8.79 -1.98 -10.17
CA VAL A 240 8.83 -1.17 -11.39
C VAL A 240 7.96 0.04 -11.17
N LYS A 241 8.57 1.22 -11.04
CA LYS A 241 7.89 2.49 -10.85
C LYS A 241 7.94 3.30 -12.14
N ILE A 242 6.77 3.59 -12.70
CA ILE A 242 6.65 4.31 -13.98
C ILE A 242 6.99 5.79 -13.76
N HIS A 243 7.72 6.36 -14.72
CA HIS A 243 8.02 7.79 -14.71
C HIS A 243 6.75 8.63 -14.86
N ARG A 244 6.76 9.81 -14.28
CA ARG A 244 5.66 10.77 -14.39
C ARG A 244 5.76 11.54 -15.70
N GLU A 245 4.65 12.02 -16.24
CA GLU A 245 4.66 12.86 -17.44
C GLU A 245 5.51 14.12 -17.27
N SER A 246 5.53 14.71 -16.07
CA SER A 246 6.36 15.89 -15.79
C SER A 246 7.85 15.61 -15.56
N ALA A 247 8.27 14.33 -15.47
CA ALA A 247 9.66 14.00 -15.12
C ALA A 247 10.65 14.42 -16.23
N PRO A 248 11.85 14.94 -15.92
CA PRO A 248 12.82 15.32 -16.94
C PRO A 248 13.25 14.11 -17.79
N GLY A 249 13.00 14.17 -19.11
CA GLY A 249 13.29 13.05 -20.01
C GLY A 249 12.14 12.03 -20.13
N SER A 250 11.00 12.28 -19.49
CA SER A 250 9.78 11.51 -19.70
C SER A 250 9.37 11.58 -21.17
N ILE A 251 9.17 10.40 -21.77
CA ILE A 251 8.71 10.33 -23.14
C ILE A 251 7.18 10.28 -23.07
N VAL A 252 6.55 11.44 -23.27
CA VAL A 252 5.09 11.54 -23.29
C VAL A 252 4.57 10.77 -24.50
N TRP A 253 3.65 9.85 -24.25
CA TRP A 253 2.96 9.09 -25.29
C TRP A 253 1.87 9.97 -25.89
N GLY A 254 1.89 10.13 -27.23
CA GLY A 254 0.91 10.92 -28.00
C GLY A 254 -0.13 10.06 -28.68
#